data_AF-A0A661NCS9-F1
#
_entry.id   AF-A0A661NCS9-F1
#
_cell.length_a   1.000
_cell.length_b   1.000
_cell.length_c   1.000
_cell.angle_alpha   90.00
_cell.angle_beta   90.00
_cell.angle_gamma   90.00
#
_symmetry.space_group_name_H-M   'P 1'
#
loop_
_entity.id
_entity.type
_entity.pdbx_description
1 polymer ?
#
loop_
_entity_poly.entity_id
_entity_poly.type
_entity_poly.pdbx_seq_one_letter_code
_entity_poly.pdbx_strand_id
1 'polypeptide(L)'
;MVGVDWLNALEDVGGRLVPAARAFVDSQHPPLPGTGATGIRWLADQLDDFIDRDTEGADDDRFVEGAGAVLGLLLIDHLGGRTRERDGCHRVQLGRFGWFDPFGTIQEALDAEDPRRCLSEYLSVAEREAAENGPVSRVVRVFADTLHRERPDLDIESQFELTVDLNNGASVDLARLERVARDQDDDAATEAARRIVSMLPGANAREETRWNEAATRLLPRLVSKNFVASLSGEQALYTDDVGADVHLALQLRYGTRARYVRSAEVDSWMLERAATRQQAIENLAAKSRSLRLQRVTPEILRVRQGDGLDGARLLLPDLAARLAQLEPGPWIASAPHRDVLLLAREGAIEELCKRAEDAARRAPHPVSAEIFAITPQGPRPLRR
;
A
#
# COMPACT_ATOMS: atom_id res chain seq x y z
N MET A 1 -16.55 -6.30 39.06
CA MET A 1 -15.41 -6.09 38.15
C MET A 1 -14.83 -7.45 37.76
N VAL A 2 -15.44 -8.17 36.80
CA VAL A 2 -14.96 -9.49 36.33
C VAL A 2 -15.08 -9.59 34.80
N GLY A 3 -15.16 -8.46 34.09
CA GLY A 3 -15.64 -8.44 32.70
C GLY A 3 -14.59 -8.38 31.59
N VAL A 4 -13.30 -8.21 31.89
CA VAL A 4 -12.30 -7.85 30.85
C VAL A 4 -10.95 -8.58 31.05
N ASP A 5 -10.92 -9.61 31.90
CA ASP A 5 -9.67 -10.34 32.21
C ASP A 5 -9.06 -11.04 30.98
N TRP A 6 -9.89 -11.34 29.98
CA TRP A 6 -9.46 -11.98 28.74
C TRP A 6 -8.62 -11.04 27.83
N LEU A 7 -8.81 -9.71 27.90
CA LEU A 7 -7.96 -8.78 27.15
C LEU A 7 -6.50 -8.82 27.61
N ASN A 8 -6.27 -9.09 28.91
CA ASN A 8 -4.91 -9.21 29.46
C ASN A 8 -4.18 -10.42 28.86
N ALA A 9 -4.91 -11.51 28.59
CA ALA A 9 -4.34 -12.71 27.99
C ALA A 9 -3.90 -12.50 26.53
N LEU A 10 -4.35 -11.41 25.89
CA LEU A 10 -4.07 -11.10 24.49
C LEU A 10 -3.00 -10.02 24.31
N GLU A 11 -2.37 -9.49 25.36
CA GLU A 11 -1.41 -8.38 25.24
C GLU A 11 -0.29 -8.64 24.22
N ASP A 12 0.27 -9.86 24.22
CA ASP A 12 1.37 -10.25 23.35
C ASP A 12 1.01 -10.33 21.86
N VAL A 13 -0.26 -10.63 21.55
CA VAL A 13 -0.75 -10.85 20.17
C VAL A 13 -1.66 -9.73 19.67
N GLY A 14 -2.30 -9.02 20.59
CA GLY A 14 -3.28 -7.97 20.35
C GLY A 14 -2.67 -6.58 20.15
N GLY A 15 -1.42 -6.35 20.53
CA GLY A 15 -0.69 -5.12 20.24
C GLY A 15 -1.46 -3.86 20.59
N ARG A 16 -1.55 -2.90 19.65
CA ARG A 16 -2.26 -1.61 19.86
C ARG A 16 -3.78 -1.74 19.96
N LEU A 17 -4.37 -2.87 19.58
CA LEU A 17 -5.82 -3.06 19.73
C LEU A 17 -6.20 -3.24 21.19
N VAL A 18 -5.34 -3.80 22.04
CA VAL A 18 -5.65 -4.02 23.47
C VAL A 18 -5.98 -2.72 24.21
N PRO A 19 -5.14 -1.67 24.19
CA PRO A 19 -5.47 -0.41 24.85
C PRO A 19 -6.70 0.28 24.24
N ALA A 20 -6.90 0.21 22.92
CA ALA A 20 -8.07 0.79 22.25
C ALA A 20 -9.37 0.08 22.66
N ALA A 21 -9.38 -1.26 22.62
CA ALA A 21 -10.51 -2.09 23.06
C ALA A 21 -10.83 -1.86 24.54
N ARG A 22 -9.80 -1.74 25.40
CA ARG A 22 -9.99 -1.49 26.82
C ARG A 22 -10.64 -0.12 27.06
N ALA A 23 -10.12 0.93 26.44
CA ALA A 23 -10.69 2.26 26.54
C ALA A 23 -12.16 2.30 26.07
N PHE A 24 -12.46 1.57 24.99
CA PHE A 24 -13.82 1.44 24.50
C PHE A 24 -14.73 0.69 25.48
N VAL A 25 -14.33 -0.48 25.94
CA VAL A 25 -15.11 -1.31 26.89
C VAL A 25 -15.35 -0.57 28.21
N ASP A 26 -14.34 0.13 28.73
CA ASP A 26 -14.45 0.92 29.97
C ASP A 26 -15.40 2.13 29.82
N SER A 27 -15.62 2.59 28.58
CA SER A 27 -16.58 3.66 28.29
C SER A 27 -18.03 3.19 28.16
N GLN A 28 -18.27 1.87 28.08
CA GLN A 28 -19.61 1.30 27.95
C GLN A 28 -20.22 0.92 29.30
N HIS A 29 -21.56 0.92 29.35
CA HIS A 29 -22.30 0.51 30.53
C HIS A 29 -22.31 -1.02 30.66
N PRO A 30 -22.21 -1.59 31.87
CA PRO A 30 -22.32 -3.03 32.08
C PRO A 30 -23.64 -3.62 31.53
N PRO A 31 -23.65 -4.90 31.10
CA PRO A 31 -22.57 -5.87 31.24
C PRO A 31 -21.43 -5.67 30.22
N LEU A 32 -20.19 -5.91 30.67
CA LEU A 32 -18.98 -5.86 29.84
C LEU A 32 -18.87 -7.13 28.99
N PRO A 33 -18.16 -7.10 27.84
CA PRO A 33 -18.12 -8.22 26.91
C PRO A 33 -17.41 -9.44 27.49
N GLY A 34 -18.05 -10.60 27.36
CA GLY A 34 -17.37 -11.90 27.47
C GLY A 34 -16.54 -12.23 26.23
N THR A 35 -16.04 -13.46 26.13
CA THR A 35 -15.32 -13.95 24.95
C THR A 35 -16.24 -14.64 23.94
N GLY A 36 -15.69 -14.95 22.75
CA GLY A 36 -16.36 -15.71 21.70
C GLY A 36 -17.76 -15.17 21.36
N ALA A 37 -18.74 -16.07 21.26
CA ALA A 37 -20.11 -15.71 20.87
C ALA A 37 -20.78 -14.70 21.82
N THR A 38 -20.41 -14.66 23.11
CA THR A 38 -20.97 -13.68 24.04
C THR A 38 -20.42 -12.28 23.80
N GLY A 39 -19.13 -12.16 23.48
CA GLY A 39 -18.51 -10.89 23.09
C GLY A 39 -19.04 -10.38 21.74
N ILE A 40 -19.26 -11.27 20.78
CA ILE A 40 -19.85 -10.89 19.47
C ILE A 40 -21.28 -10.37 19.63
N ARG A 41 -22.11 -11.02 20.45
CA ARG A 41 -23.48 -10.52 20.71
C ARG A 41 -23.45 -9.16 21.40
N TRP A 42 -22.57 -8.99 22.39
CA TRP A 42 -22.38 -7.71 23.04
C TRP A 42 -21.99 -6.62 22.04
N LEU A 43 -21.05 -6.89 21.15
CA LEU A 43 -20.61 -5.95 20.12
C LEU A 43 -21.73 -5.60 19.13
N ALA A 44 -22.54 -6.58 18.74
CA ALA A 44 -23.72 -6.37 17.91
C ALA A 44 -24.76 -5.47 18.60
N ASP A 45 -24.99 -5.67 19.90
CA ASP A 45 -25.86 -4.79 20.68
C ASP A 45 -25.29 -3.36 20.76
N GLN A 46 -23.97 -3.19 20.87
CA GLN A 46 -23.33 -1.86 20.83
C GLN A 46 -23.46 -1.16 19.47
N LEU A 47 -23.47 -1.91 18.36
CA LEU A 47 -23.69 -1.36 17.02
C LEU A 47 -25.11 -0.80 16.89
N ASP A 48 -26.13 -1.58 17.27
CA ASP A 48 -27.53 -1.14 17.24
C ASP A 48 -27.73 0.11 18.12
N ASP A 49 -27.20 0.06 19.35
CA ASP A 49 -27.27 1.19 20.29
C ASP A 49 -26.59 2.45 19.76
N PHE A 50 -25.57 2.32 18.90
CA PHE A 50 -24.85 3.46 18.33
C PHE A 50 -25.61 4.06 17.14
N ILE A 51 -26.16 3.22 16.26
CA ILE A 51 -26.95 3.65 15.09
C ILE A 51 -28.20 4.42 15.52
N ASP A 52 -28.81 4.01 16.64
CA ASP A 52 -29.98 4.71 17.20
C ASP A 52 -29.64 6.09 17.81
N ARG A 53 -28.35 6.44 17.97
CA ARG A 53 -27.90 7.74 18.50
C ARG A 53 -27.59 8.71 17.35
N ASP A 54 -28.24 9.87 17.38
CA ASP A 54 -27.91 11.01 16.50
C ASP A 54 -26.53 11.56 16.90
N THR A 55 -25.47 11.09 16.24
CA THR A 55 -24.05 11.31 16.60
C THR A 55 -23.32 12.12 15.53
N GLU A 56 -22.31 12.89 15.93
CA GLU A 56 -21.46 13.66 15.01
C GLU A 56 -20.28 12.80 14.51
N GLY A 57 -19.74 13.08 13.32
CA GLY A 57 -18.73 12.21 12.69
C GLY A 57 -17.41 11.99 13.46
N ALA A 58 -17.09 12.79 14.48
CA ALA A 58 -15.94 12.52 15.36
C ALA A 58 -16.21 11.38 16.37
N ASP A 59 -17.49 11.13 16.69
CA ASP A 59 -17.90 10.01 17.54
C ASP A 59 -17.92 8.69 16.73
N ASP A 60 -18.21 8.75 15.43
CA ASP A 60 -18.13 7.60 14.51
C ASP A 60 -16.71 7.02 14.45
N ASP A 61 -15.70 7.87 14.21
CA ASP A 61 -14.30 7.42 14.12
C ASP A 61 -13.83 6.73 15.41
N ARG A 62 -14.19 7.28 16.57
CA ARG A 62 -13.82 6.72 17.88
C ARG A 62 -14.57 5.43 18.16
N PHE A 63 -15.83 5.33 17.75
CA PHE A 63 -16.61 4.11 17.86
C PHE A 63 -16.02 3.01 16.99
N VAL A 64 -15.74 3.30 15.71
CA VAL A 64 -15.14 2.36 14.76
C VAL A 64 -13.78 1.86 15.27
N GLU A 65 -12.94 2.74 15.80
CA GLU A 65 -11.65 2.37 16.40
C GLU A 65 -11.85 1.40 17.59
N GLY A 66 -12.73 1.75 18.52
CA GLY A 66 -12.98 0.95 19.72
C GLY A 66 -13.64 -0.39 19.45
N ALA A 67 -14.75 -0.38 18.70
CA ALA A 67 -15.51 -1.55 18.30
C ALA A 67 -14.69 -2.47 17.38
N GLY A 68 -13.92 -1.90 16.44
CA GLY A 68 -13.01 -2.64 15.58
C GLY A 68 -11.89 -3.30 16.38
N ALA A 69 -11.33 -2.62 17.37
CA ALA A 69 -10.34 -3.21 18.27
C ALA A 69 -10.91 -4.39 19.06
N VAL A 70 -12.13 -4.27 19.61
CA VAL A 70 -12.81 -5.38 20.30
C VAL A 70 -13.07 -6.55 19.35
N LEU A 71 -13.61 -6.29 18.15
CA LEU A 71 -13.85 -7.32 17.14
C LEU A 71 -12.57 -8.08 16.78
N GLY A 72 -11.48 -7.36 16.52
CA GLY A 72 -10.20 -7.97 16.18
C GLY A 72 -9.66 -8.88 17.28
N LEU A 73 -9.79 -8.46 18.55
CA LEU A 73 -9.35 -9.26 19.70
C LEU A 73 -10.25 -10.47 19.96
N LEU A 74 -11.57 -10.34 19.79
CA LEU A 74 -12.50 -11.47 19.86
C LEU A 74 -12.16 -12.55 18.81
N LEU A 75 -11.77 -12.13 17.60
CA LEU A 75 -11.34 -13.04 16.55
C LEU A 75 -10.00 -13.70 16.87
N ILE A 76 -9.03 -12.96 17.42
CA ILE A 76 -7.74 -13.52 17.83
C ILE A 76 -7.92 -14.54 18.97
N ASP A 77 -8.76 -14.24 19.96
CA ASP A 77 -9.10 -15.16 21.05
C ASP A 77 -9.72 -16.45 20.52
N HIS A 78 -10.65 -16.33 19.57
CA HIS A 78 -11.45 -17.46 19.09
C HIS A 78 -10.75 -18.32 18.02
N LEU A 79 -10.18 -17.68 17.01
CA LEU A 79 -9.61 -18.34 15.83
C LEU A 79 -8.09 -18.51 15.93
N GLY A 80 -7.46 -17.88 16.92
CA GLY A 80 -6.02 -17.72 16.96
C GLY A 80 -5.54 -16.72 15.91
N GLY A 81 -4.39 -16.10 16.17
CA GLY A 81 -3.83 -15.12 15.25
C GLY A 81 -3.05 -14.05 15.99
N ARG A 82 -2.89 -12.92 15.32
CA ARG A 82 -2.25 -11.74 15.88
C ARG A 82 -2.57 -10.50 15.09
N THR A 83 -2.39 -9.37 15.73
CA THR A 83 -2.41 -8.08 15.08
C THR A 83 -1.13 -7.86 14.29
N ARG A 84 -1.29 -7.20 13.15
CA ARG A 84 -0.21 -6.74 12.30
C ARG A 84 -0.50 -5.30 11.90
N GLU A 85 0.55 -4.49 11.89
CA GLU A 85 0.50 -3.10 11.46
C GLU A 85 1.43 -2.94 10.27
N ARG A 86 0.94 -2.30 9.22
CA ARG A 86 1.75 -1.85 8.09
C ARG A 86 1.24 -0.47 7.69
N ASP A 87 2.12 0.53 7.71
CA ASP A 87 1.81 1.91 7.29
C ASP A 87 0.61 2.55 8.03
N GLY A 88 0.48 2.25 9.33
CA GLY A 88 -0.63 2.73 10.18
C GLY A 88 -1.96 1.99 9.97
N CYS A 89 -2.02 1.05 9.02
CA CYS A 89 -3.17 0.17 8.85
C CYS A 89 -3.02 -1.04 9.76
N HIS A 90 -3.96 -1.18 10.70
CA HIS A 90 -4.05 -2.31 11.60
C HIS A 90 -4.96 -3.40 11.02
N ARG A 91 -4.47 -4.64 11.03
CA ARG A 91 -5.20 -5.83 10.57
C ARG A 91 -5.01 -6.99 11.52
N VAL A 92 -5.91 -7.96 11.42
CA VAL A 92 -5.79 -9.24 12.11
C VAL A 92 -5.32 -10.29 11.12
N GLN A 93 -4.16 -10.90 11.39
CA GLN A 93 -3.69 -12.08 10.69
C GLN A 93 -4.30 -13.32 11.34
N LEU A 94 -5.04 -14.10 10.57
CA LEU A 94 -5.75 -15.31 10.98
C LEU A 94 -5.18 -16.53 10.26
N GLY A 95 -4.86 -17.59 11.00
CA GLY A 95 -4.19 -18.76 10.43
C GLY A 95 -2.85 -18.42 9.78
N ARG A 96 -2.46 -19.16 8.73
CA ARG A 96 -1.17 -18.96 8.03
C ARG A 96 -1.20 -17.76 7.08
N PHE A 97 -2.24 -17.66 6.28
CA PHE A 97 -2.34 -16.71 5.16
C PHE A 97 -3.55 -15.78 5.22
N GLY A 98 -4.43 -15.97 6.19
CA GLY A 98 -5.69 -15.24 6.29
C GLY A 98 -5.54 -13.85 6.90
N TRP A 99 -6.38 -12.93 6.44
CA TRP A 99 -6.39 -11.54 6.88
C TRP A 99 -7.81 -11.03 7.08
N PHE A 100 -7.98 -10.16 8.08
CA PHE A 100 -9.26 -9.56 8.40
C PHE A 100 -9.08 -8.08 8.76
N ASP A 101 -9.98 -7.24 8.25
CA ASP A 101 -10.05 -5.81 8.57
C ASP A 101 -11.21 -5.55 9.53
N PRO A 102 -10.97 -5.53 10.86
CA PRO A 102 -12.05 -5.36 11.80
C PRO A 102 -12.63 -3.94 11.80
N PHE A 103 -11.85 -2.92 11.42
CA PHE A 103 -12.31 -1.53 11.40
C PHE A 103 -13.21 -1.27 10.19
N GLY A 104 -12.78 -1.74 9.01
CA GLY A 104 -13.60 -1.73 7.80
C GLY A 104 -14.91 -2.49 7.99
N THR A 105 -14.87 -3.66 8.65
CA THR A 105 -16.11 -4.42 8.97
C THR A 105 -17.07 -3.63 9.86
N ILE A 106 -16.59 -2.92 10.88
CA ILE A 106 -17.46 -2.11 11.74
C ILE A 106 -18.05 -0.94 10.97
N GLN A 107 -17.25 -0.23 10.18
CA GLN A 107 -17.73 0.86 9.32
C GLN A 107 -18.84 0.38 8.39
N GLU A 108 -18.60 -0.71 7.65
CA GLU A 108 -19.58 -1.28 6.72
C GLU A 108 -20.82 -1.82 7.43
N ALA A 109 -20.71 -2.27 8.69
CA ALA A 109 -21.86 -2.67 9.49
C ALA A 109 -22.72 -1.48 9.92
N LEU A 110 -22.10 -0.33 10.25
CA LEU A 110 -22.81 0.92 10.57
C LEU A 110 -23.57 1.47 9.36
N ASP A 111 -23.00 1.33 8.17
CA ASP A 111 -23.59 1.79 6.91
C ASP A 111 -24.64 0.82 6.33
N ALA A 112 -24.78 -0.37 6.91
CA ALA A 112 -25.68 -1.42 6.40
C ALA A 112 -27.12 -1.27 6.88
N GLU A 113 -28.08 -1.70 6.04
CA GLU A 113 -29.50 -1.79 6.43
C GLU A 113 -29.74 -2.77 7.58
N ASP A 114 -28.92 -3.82 7.69
CA ASP A 114 -28.95 -4.82 8.76
C ASP A 114 -27.52 -5.06 9.29
N PRO A 115 -27.09 -4.30 10.32
CA PRO A 115 -25.74 -4.36 10.88
C PRO A 115 -25.37 -5.75 11.41
N ARG A 116 -26.33 -6.44 12.06
CA ARG A 116 -26.10 -7.77 12.63
C ARG A 116 -25.84 -8.80 11.55
N ARG A 117 -26.62 -8.76 10.47
CA ARG A 117 -26.40 -9.63 9.31
C ARG A 117 -25.07 -9.33 8.63
N CYS A 118 -24.75 -8.04 8.41
CA CYS A 118 -23.47 -7.62 7.85
C CYS A 118 -22.29 -8.18 8.66
N LEU A 119 -22.32 -8.01 9.99
CA LEU A 119 -21.30 -8.55 10.89
C LEU A 119 -21.20 -10.08 10.80
N SER A 120 -22.33 -10.80 10.79
CA SER A 120 -22.34 -12.26 10.65
C SER A 120 -21.71 -12.74 9.34
N GLU A 121 -21.92 -12.02 8.24
CA GLU A 121 -21.33 -12.35 6.94
C GLU A 121 -19.80 -12.18 6.97
N TYR A 122 -19.30 -11.10 7.60
CA TYR A 122 -17.87 -10.88 7.79
C TYR A 122 -17.22 -11.88 8.76
N LEU A 123 -17.90 -12.27 9.84
CA LEU A 123 -17.40 -13.33 10.73
C LEU A 123 -17.24 -14.66 9.99
N SER A 124 -18.19 -14.99 9.11
CA SER A 124 -18.08 -16.16 8.23
C SER A 124 -16.92 -16.06 7.23
N VAL A 125 -16.51 -14.84 6.84
CA VAL A 125 -15.28 -14.62 6.08
C VAL A 125 -14.05 -14.87 6.96
N ALA A 126 -14.01 -14.33 8.18
CA ALA A 126 -12.90 -14.51 9.11
C ALA A 126 -12.62 -15.98 9.43
N GLU A 127 -13.67 -16.77 9.67
CA GLU A 127 -13.56 -18.22 9.88
C GLU A 127 -12.96 -18.94 8.67
N ARG A 128 -13.38 -18.55 7.45
CA ARG A 128 -12.82 -19.11 6.21
C ARG A 128 -11.36 -18.71 6.01
N GLU A 129 -11.00 -17.47 6.30
CA GLU A 129 -9.61 -16.99 6.25
C GLU A 129 -8.71 -17.78 7.20
N ALA A 130 -9.16 -18.03 8.44
CA ALA A 130 -8.44 -18.85 9.41
C ALA A 130 -8.27 -20.31 8.93
N ALA A 131 -9.26 -20.84 8.20
CA ALA A 131 -9.26 -22.19 7.64
C ALA A 131 -8.58 -22.31 6.26
N GLU A 132 -7.84 -21.28 5.81
CA GLU A 132 -7.19 -21.22 4.50
C GLU A 132 -8.12 -21.35 3.28
N ASN A 133 -9.41 -21.09 3.47
CA ASN A 133 -10.46 -21.13 2.45
C ASN A 133 -11.17 -19.78 2.25
N GLY A 134 -10.63 -18.72 2.86
CA GLY A 134 -11.08 -17.34 2.71
C GLY A 134 -10.58 -16.71 1.40
N PRO A 135 -11.19 -15.59 0.99
CA PRO A 135 -10.77 -14.83 -0.20
C PRO A 135 -9.26 -14.57 -0.31
N VAL A 136 -8.60 -14.15 0.77
CA VAL A 136 -7.16 -13.86 0.79
C VAL A 136 -6.35 -15.13 0.98
N SER A 137 -6.68 -15.92 2.00
CA SER A 137 -5.91 -17.11 2.35
C SER A 137 -5.85 -18.14 1.23
N ARG A 138 -6.96 -18.35 0.50
CA ARG A 138 -7.04 -19.31 -0.63
C ARG A 138 -6.11 -18.88 -1.75
N VAL A 139 -6.12 -17.59 -2.10
CA VAL A 139 -5.31 -17.01 -3.17
C VAL A 139 -3.82 -17.12 -2.86
N VAL A 140 -3.44 -16.78 -1.64
CA VAL A 140 -2.04 -16.83 -1.20
C VAL A 140 -1.57 -18.27 -1.08
N ARG A 141 -2.41 -19.20 -0.59
CA ARG A 141 -2.11 -20.64 -0.57
C ARG A 141 -1.84 -21.17 -1.98
N VAL A 142 -2.72 -20.89 -2.95
CA VAL A 142 -2.54 -21.30 -4.35
C VAL A 142 -1.23 -20.72 -4.92
N PHE A 143 -0.92 -19.47 -4.62
CA PHE A 143 0.33 -18.85 -5.04
C PHE A 143 1.55 -19.53 -4.38
N ALA A 144 1.53 -19.75 -3.07
CA ALA A 144 2.60 -20.39 -2.33
C ALA A 144 2.87 -21.82 -2.81
N ASP A 145 1.82 -22.62 -3.00
CA ASP A 145 1.91 -23.99 -3.53
C ASP A 145 2.51 -24.00 -4.94
N THR A 146 2.16 -23.01 -5.75
CA THR A 146 2.71 -22.86 -7.10
C THR A 146 4.17 -22.39 -7.07
N LEU A 147 4.50 -21.44 -6.20
CA LEU A 147 5.86 -20.92 -6.03
C LEU A 147 6.80 -22.05 -5.60
N HIS A 148 6.41 -22.83 -4.58
CA HIS A 148 7.20 -23.95 -4.08
C HIS A 148 7.47 -25.00 -5.16
N ARG A 149 6.49 -25.25 -6.04
CA ARG A 149 6.62 -26.25 -7.11
C ARG A 149 7.49 -25.78 -8.28
N GLU A 150 7.30 -24.55 -8.73
CA GLU A 150 7.93 -24.03 -9.96
C GLU A 150 9.26 -23.29 -9.70
N ARG A 151 9.42 -22.73 -8.50
CA ARG A 151 10.58 -21.92 -8.06
C ARG A 151 10.93 -22.25 -6.61
N PRO A 152 11.44 -23.47 -6.33
CA PRO A 152 11.79 -23.89 -4.96
C PRO A 152 12.92 -23.08 -4.33
N ASP A 153 13.62 -22.24 -5.11
CA ASP A 153 14.61 -21.27 -4.66
C ASP A 153 13.99 -20.03 -4.00
N LEU A 154 12.71 -19.77 -4.23
CA LEU A 154 11.98 -18.64 -3.68
C LEU A 154 11.01 -19.08 -2.58
N ASP A 155 10.88 -18.25 -1.56
CA ASP A 155 9.90 -18.42 -0.50
C ASP A 155 9.26 -17.07 -0.13
N ILE A 156 8.08 -17.12 0.48
CA ILE A 156 7.39 -15.94 0.99
C ILE A 156 8.05 -15.55 2.31
N GLU A 157 8.75 -14.43 2.31
CA GLU A 157 9.42 -13.88 3.49
C GLU A 157 8.42 -13.16 4.39
N SER A 158 7.52 -12.37 3.79
CA SER A 158 6.42 -11.73 4.51
C SER A 158 5.18 -11.56 3.66
N GLN A 159 4.04 -11.38 4.33
CA GLN A 159 2.76 -11.14 3.70
C GLN A 159 2.02 -10.06 4.49
N PHE A 160 1.30 -9.20 3.77
CA PHE A 160 0.26 -8.34 4.33
C PHE A 160 -0.92 -8.33 3.36
N GLU A 161 -2.05 -8.90 3.77
CA GLU A 161 -3.21 -9.16 2.91
C GLU A 161 -2.81 -9.91 1.63
N LEU A 162 -3.07 -9.33 0.45
CA LEU A 162 -2.75 -9.89 -0.87
C LEU A 162 -1.36 -9.51 -1.38
N THR A 163 -0.59 -8.75 -0.60
CA THR A 163 0.79 -8.42 -0.95
C THR A 163 1.73 -9.43 -0.31
N VAL A 164 2.52 -10.11 -1.14
CA VAL A 164 3.55 -11.05 -0.71
C VAL A 164 4.94 -10.54 -1.11
N ASP A 165 5.85 -10.55 -0.14
CA ASP A 165 7.24 -10.19 -0.32
C ASP A 165 8.08 -11.46 -0.27
N LEU A 166 8.93 -11.64 -1.28
CA LEU A 166 9.74 -12.84 -1.46
C LEU A 166 11.16 -12.60 -0.97
N ASN A 167 11.84 -13.68 -0.58
CA ASN A 167 13.23 -13.69 -0.10
C ASN A 167 14.28 -13.13 -1.11
N ASN A 168 13.90 -12.90 -2.38
CA ASN A 168 14.74 -12.26 -3.39
C ASN A 168 14.50 -10.74 -3.53
N GLY A 169 13.69 -10.16 -2.64
CA GLY A 169 13.31 -8.75 -2.65
C GLY A 169 12.21 -8.40 -3.67
N ALA A 170 11.63 -9.38 -4.37
CA ALA A 170 10.47 -9.13 -5.21
C ALA A 170 9.20 -9.00 -4.36
N SER A 171 8.38 -8.00 -4.68
CA SER A 171 7.05 -7.82 -4.09
C SER A 171 5.99 -8.09 -5.15
N VAL A 172 4.99 -8.89 -4.80
CA VAL A 172 3.94 -9.35 -5.70
C VAL A 172 2.58 -8.98 -5.12
N ASP A 173 1.79 -8.26 -5.90
CA ASP A 173 0.39 -7.95 -5.59
C ASP A 173 -0.52 -9.02 -6.20
N LEU A 174 -1.17 -9.81 -5.35
CA LEU A 174 -2.06 -10.91 -5.73
C LEU A 174 -3.52 -10.46 -5.95
N ALA A 175 -3.84 -9.16 -5.92
CA ALA A 175 -5.20 -8.68 -6.18
C ALA A 175 -5.76 -9.08 -7.55
N ARG A 176 -4.88 -9.31 -8.54
CA ARG A 176 -5.30 -9.85 -9.85
C ARG A 176 -5.64 -11.33 -9.76
N LEU A 177 -4.89 -12.08 -8.95
CA LEU A 177 -5.12 -13.50 -8.74
C LEU A 177 -6.43 -13.72 -7.97
N GLU A 178 -6.69 -12.89 -6.97
CA GLU A 178 -7.96 -12.88 -6.23
C GLU A 178 -9.16 -12.67 -7.15
N ARG A 179 -9.11 -11.66 -8.03
CA ARG A 179 -10.19 -11.42 -9.01
C ARG A 179 -10.45 -12.62 -9.93
N VAL A 180 -9.41 -13.37 -10.30
CA VAL A 180 -9.58 -14.59 -11.12
C VAL A 180 -10.15 -15.74 -10.29
N ALA A 181 -9.68 -15.91 -9.05
CA ALA A 181 -10.10 -16.97 -8.14
C ALA A 181 -11.52 -16.77 -7.58
N ARG A 182 -12.03 -15.53 -7.59
CA ARG A 182 -13.39 -15.18 -7.16
C ARG A 182 -14.46 -15.74 -8.10
N ASP A 183 -14.19 -15.72 -9.40
CA ASP A 183 -15.17 -16.08 -10.45
C ASP A 183 -14.93 -17.49 -11.05
N GLN A 184 -13.83 -18.17 -10.70
CA GLN A 184 -13.39 -19.42 -11.33
C GLN A 184 -12.92 -20.46 -10.30
N ASP A 185 -12.72 -21.70 -10.76
CA ASP A 185 -12.21 -22.82 -9.95
C ASP A 185 -10.71 -22.66 -9.58
N ASP A 186 -10.23 -23.56 -8.71
CA ASP A 186 -8.83 -23.57 -8.27
C ASP A 186 -7.83 -23.80 -9.42
N ASP A 187 -8.25 -24.40 -10.54
CA ASP A 187 -7.39 -24.66 -11.69
C ASP A 187 -7.06 -23.35 -12.43
N ALA A 188 -8.05 -22.48 -12.64
CA ALA A 188 -7.83 -21.15 -13.21
C ALA A 188 -6.93 -20.27 -12.34
N ALA A 189 -7.13 -20.32 -11.01
CA ALA A 189 -6.27 -19.64 -10.06
C ALA A 189 -4.84 -20.19 -10.12
N THR A 190 -4.67 -21.51 -10.22
CA THR A 190 -3.35 -22.14 -10.34
C THR A 190 -2.63 -21.72 -11.63
N GLU A 191 -3.32 -21.66 -12.76
CA GLU A 191 -2.73 -21.21 -14.03
C GLU A 191 -2.36 -19.72 -13.98
N ALA A 192 -3.19 -18.89 -13.37
CA ALA A 192 -2.85 -17.48 -13.13
C ALA A 192 -1.64 -17.34 -12.19
N ALA A 193 -1.55 -18.16 -11.13
CA ALA A 193 -0.40 -18.20 -10.24
C ALA A 193 0.87 -18.66 -10.96
N ARG A 194 0.81 -19.69 -11.82
CA ARG A 194 1.96 -20.15 -12.64
C ARG A 194 2.47 -19.06 -13.55
N ARG A 195 1.56 -18.27 -14.15
CA ARG A 195 1.96 -17.11 -14.93
C ARG A 195 2.68 -16.09 -14.06
N ILE A 196 2.21 -15.80 -12.85
CA ILE A 196 2.90 -14.90 -11.92
C ILE A 196 4.30 -15.45 -11.58
N VAL A 197 4.40 -16.71 -11.20
CA VAL A 197 5.66 -17.35 -10.78
C VAL A 197 6.68 -17.42 -11.92
N SER A 198 6.26 -17.77 -13.14
CA SER A 198 7.18 -17.81 -14.30
C SER A 198 7.76 -16.44 -14.68
N MET A 199 7.17 -15.36 -14.17
CA MET A 199 7.59 -13.98 -14.40
C MET A 199 8.46 -13.43 -13.26
N LEU A 200 8.61 -14.18 -12.16
CA LEU A 200 9.45 -13.76 -11.04
C LEU A 200 10.92 -13.80 -11.46
N PRO A 201 11.70 -12.77 -11.12
CA PRO A 201 13.11 -12.74 -11.47
C PRO A 201 13.84 -13.97 -10.91
N GLY A 202 14.59 -14.63 -11.78
CA GLY A 202 15.41 -15.80 -11.46
C GLY A 202 16.79 -15.40 -10.97
N ALA A 203 17.35 -16.17 -10.04
CA ALA A 203 18.80 -16.11 -9.74
C ALA A 203 19.66 -16.34 -11.01
N ASN A 204 19.09 -16.97 -12.06
CA ASN A 204 19.76 -17.32 -13.31
C ASN A 204 19.27 -16.57 -14.57
N ALA A 205 18.43 -15.54 -14.45
CA ALA A 205 18.07 -14.70 -15.61
C ALA A 205 19.18 -13.67 -15.90
N ARG A 206 20.34 -14.18 -16.34
CA ARG A 206 21.48 -13.45 -16.90
C ARG A 206 21.24 -13.05 -18.37
N GLU A 207 20.06 -12.59 -18.72
CA GLU A 207 19.90 -11.84 -19.97
C GLU A 207 19.91 -10.35 -19.63
N GLU A 208 21.12 -9.79 -19.54
CA GLU A 208 21.32 -8.35 -19.57
C GLU A 208 20.55 -7.79 -20.77
N THR A 209 19.54 -6.96 -20.50
CA THR A 209 18.75 -6.38 -21.58
C THR A 209 19.67 -5.42 -22.34
N ARG A 210 19.93 -5.69 -23.62
CA ARG A 210 20.82 -4.83 -24.43
C ARG A 210 20.26 -3.41 -24.49
N TRP A 211 21.15 -2.42 -24.57
CA TRP A 211 20.76 -1.00 -24.61
C TRP A 211 19.65 -0.70 -25.62
N ASN A 212 19.76 -1.20 -26.86
CA ASN A 212 18.77 -0.91 -27.91
C ASN A 212 17.35 -1.32 -27.54
N GLU A 213 17.20 -2.41 -26.77
CA GLU A 213 15.91 -2.85 -26.26
C GLU A 213 15.51 -2.06 -25.00
N ALA A 214 16.46 -1.87 -24.09
CA ALA A 214 16.26 -1.15 -22.84
C ALA A 214 15.82 0.30 -23.07
N ALA A 215 16.48 1.02 -23.99
CA ALA A 215 16.34 2.44 -24.26
C ALA A 215 14.88 2.86 -24.51
N THR A 216 14.11 2.04 -25.21
CA THR A 216 12.69 2.36 -25.55
C THR A 216 11.71 2.09 -24.40
N ARG A 217 12.13 1.31 -23.40
CA ARG A 217 11.31 0.87 -22.27
C ARG A 217 11.71 1.52 -20.96
N LEU A 218 12.84 2.21 -20.96
CA LEU A 218 13.46 2.83 -19.80
C LEU A 218 12.63 4.01 -19.32
N LEU A 219 12.28 4.03 -18.04
CA LEU A 219 11.53 5.10 -17.40
C LEU A 219 12.08 5.39 -16.01
N PRO A 220 12.04 6.65 -15.56
CA PRO A 220 12.46 7.03 -14.23
C PRO A 220 11.39 6.65 -13.22
N ARG A 221 11.84 6.32 -12.02
CA ARG A 221 11.01 6.02 -10.86
C ARG A 221 11.57 6.75 -9.65
N LEU A 222 10.74 7.54 -8.98
CA LEU A 222 11.14 8.09 -7.69
C LEU A 222 11.04 7.00 -6.63
N VAL A 223 12.06 6.94 -5.77
CA VAL A 223 12.17 6.02 -4.64
C VAL A 223 12.69 6.78 -3.41
N SER A 224 12.40 6.26 -2.22
CA SER A 224 12.89 6.84 -0.97
C SER A 224 14.34 6.47 -0.71
N LYS A 225 15.03 7.30 0.07
CA LYS A 225 16.36 6.97 0.62
C LYS A 225 16.37 5.67 1.42
N ASN A 226 15.31 5.39 2.19
CA ASN A 226 15.19 4.16 2.96
C ASN A 226 15.12 2.92 2.06
N PHE A 227 14.38 3.00 0.95
CA PHE A 227 14.34 1.91 -0.05
C PHE A 227 15.72 1.66 -0.66
N VAL A 228 16.49 2.72 -0.95
CA VAL A 228 17.86 2.57 -1.45
C VAL A 228 18.76 1.93 -0.40
N ALA A 229 18.64 2.36 0.86
CA ALA A 229 19.45 1.85 1.97
C ALA A 229 19.14 0.38 2.33
N SER A 230 17.94 -0.12 2.04
CA SER A 230 17.57 -1.52 2.28
C SER A 230 18.18 -2.51 1.27
N LEU A 231 18.75 -2.02 0.16
CA LEU A 231 19.29 -2.88 -0.88
C LEU A 231 20.75 -3.29 -0.56
N SER A 232 21.04 -4.59 -0.69
CA SER A 232 22.40 -5.13 -0.53
C SER A 232 23.26 -4.87 -1.77
N GLY A 233 24.60 -4.95 -1.63
CA GLY A 233 25.55 -4.60 -2.70
C GLY A 233 25.37 -5.36 -4.03
N GLU A 234 24.95 -6.63 -4.00
CA GLU A 234 24.65 -7.40 -5.21
C GLU A 234 23.31 -7.00 -5.88
N GLN A 235 22.45 -6.30 -5.13
CA GLN A 235 21.15 -5.77 -5.56
C GLN A 235 21.19 -4.27 -5.83
N ALA A 236 22.39 -3.67 -5.89
CA ALA A 236 22.57 -2.24 -6.09
C ALA A 236 21.89 -1.76 -7.39
N LEU A 237 20.83 -0.97 -7.22
CA LEU A 237 20.10 -0.36 -8.32
C LEU A 237 20.87 0.84 -8.88
N TYR A 238 20.63 1.17 -10.14
CA TYR A 238 20.99 2.50 -10.62
C TYR A 238 20.17 3.52 -9.83
N THR A 239 20.87 4.45 -9.17
CA THR A 239 20.25 5.55 -8.45
C THR A 239 20.93 6.87 -8.74
N ASP A 240 20.19 7.96 -8.67
CA ASP A 240 20.68 9.32 -8.78
C ASP A 240 19.93 10.24 -7.82
N ASP A 241 20.58 11.29 -7.34
CA ASP A 241 19.99 12.21 -6.36
C ASP A 241 19.02 13.19 -7.06
N VAL A 242 17.80 13.30 -6.54
CA VAL A 242 16.83 14.33 -6.95
C VAL A 242 16.81 15.48 -5.94
N GLY A 243 17.02 15.16 -4.67
CA GLY A 243 17.17 16.09 -3.56
C GLY A 243 16.37 15.65 -2.33
N ALA A 244 16.81 16.13 -1.16
CA ALA A 244 16.32 15.67 0.14
C ALA A 244 16.41 14.14 0.27
N ASP A 245 15.32 13.45 0.58
CA ASP A 245 15.28 11.98 0.70
C ASP A 245 14.71 11.28 -0.55
N VAL A 246 14.69 11.99 -1.70
CA VAL A 246 14.17 11.47 -2.97
C VAL A 246 15.31 11.11 -3.90
N HIS A 247 15.30 9.84 -4.35
CA HIS A 247 16.19 9.34 -5.38
C HIS A 247 15.43 8.99 -6.65
N LEU A 248 16.09 9.15 -7.78
CA LEU A 248 15.68 8.55 -9.04
C LEU A 248 16.29 7.15 -9.12
N ALA A 249 15.46 6.15 -9.39
CA ALA A 249 15.87 4.86 -9.91
C ALA A 249 15.36 4.69 -11.35
N LEU A 250 15.90 3.70 -12.06
CA LEU A 250 15.47 3.37 -13.42
C LEU A 250 14.65 2.08 -13.43
N GLN A 251 13.65 2.03 -14.31
CA GLN A 251 12.86 0.83 -14.55
C GLN A 251 12.73 0.54 -16.04
N LEU A 252 12.71 -0.75 -16.38
CA LEU A 252 12.29 -1.24 -17.70
C LEU A 252 10.85 -1.70 -17.63
N ARG A 253 9.98 -1.10 -18.46
CA ARG A 253 8.55 -1.45 -18.50
C ARG A 253 8.19 -2.38 -19.66
N TYR A 254 7.41 -3.40 -19.34
CA TYR A 254 6.92 -4.42 -20.25
C TYR A 254 5.38 -4.46 -20.13
N GLY A 255 4.70 -3.45 -20.69
CA GLY A 255 3.26 -3.27 -20.53
C GLY A 255 2.88 -2.93 -19.08
N THR A 256 2.10 -3.80 -18.44
CA THR A 256 1.69 -3.63 -17.03
C THR A 256 2.76 -4.01 -16.01
N ARG A 257 3.92 -4.51 -16.47
CA ARG A 257 5.03 -4.94 -15.61
C ARG A 257 6.19 -3.94 -15.66
N ALA A 258 6.98 -3.90 -14.60
CA ALA A 258 8.22 -3.15 -14.54
C ALA A 258 9.23 -3.90 -13.68
N ARG A 259 10.52 -3.77 -14.00
CA ARG A 259 11.62 -4.15 -13.10
C ARG A 259 12.58 -3.00 -12.93
N TYR A 260 13.21 -2.87 -11.77
CA TYR A 260 14.30 -1.93 -11.59
C TYR A 260 15.54 -2.35 -12.38
N VAL A 261 16.32 -1.35 -12.79
CA VAL A 261 17.60 -1.52 -13.48
C VAL A 261 18.73 -1.47 -12.48
N ARG A 262 19.63 -2.45 -12.54
CA ARG A 262 20.80 -2.53 -11.65
C ARG A 262 21.89 -1.55 -12.10
N SER A 263 22.72 -1.10 -11.17
CA SER A 263 23.86 -0.24 -11.49
C SER A 263 24.79 -0.93 -12.49
N ALA A 264 25.13 -2.20 -12.25
CA ALA A 264 25.99 -2.98 -13.13
C ALA A 264 25.41 -3.17 -14.55
N GLU A 265 24.09 -3.20 -14.70
CA GLU A 265 23.44 -3.30 -16.00
C GLU A 265 23.55 -1.98 -16.79
N VAL A 266 23.43 -0.83 -16.11
CA VAL A 266 23.71 0.46 -16.74
C VAL A 266 25.18 0.57 -17.16
N ASP A 267 26.09 0.10 -16.32
CA ASP A 267 27.53 0.10 -16.63
C ASP A 267 27.86 -0.80 -17.83
N SER A 268 27.11 -1.88 -18.06
CA SER A 268 27.33 -2.77 -19.21
C SER A 268 26.81 -2.21 -20.55
N TRP A 269 25.96 -1.19 -20.53
CA TRP A 269 25.46 -0.53 -21.75
C TRP A 269 26.50 0.34 -22.46
N MET A 270 27.71 0.50 -21.92
CA MET A 270 28.82 1.30 -22.48
C MET A 270 28.41 2.74 -22.83
N LEU A 271 27.44 3.29 -22.10
CA LEU A 271 27.00 4.68 -22.21
C LEU A 271 27.35 5.44 -20.94
N GLU A 272 27.48 6.75 -21.07
CA GLU A 272 27.53 7.60 -19.88
C GLU A 272 26.22 7.48 -19.11
N ARG A 273 26.31 7.26 -17.79
CA ARG A 273 25.16 7.17 -16.88
C ARG A 273 24.18 8.35 -17.03
N ALA A 274 24.70 9.55 -17.26
CA ALA A 274 23.90 10.75 -17.52
C ALA A 274 23.04 10.63 -18.79
N ALA A 275 23.57 10.01 -19.86
CA ALA A 275 22.81 9.77 -21.09
C ALA A 275 21.69 8.74 -20.87
N THR A 276 21.94 7.69 -20.08
CA THR A 276 20.91 6.72 -19.69
C THR A 276 19.76 7.37 -18.90
N ARG A 277 20.09 8.23 -17.94
CA ARG A 277 19.12 9.04 -17.18
C ARG A 277 18.31 9.95 -18.11
N GLN A 278 18.99 10.65 -19.02
CA GLN A 278 18.37 11.57 -19.96
C GLN A 278 17.37 10.84 -20.86
N GLN A 279 17.74 9.68 -21.40
CA GLN A 279 16.84 8.85 -22.21
C GLN A 279 15.56 8.45 -21.45
N ALA A 280 15.68 8.11 -20.17
CA ALA A 280 14.52 7.76 -19.35
C ALA A 280 13.57 8.95 -19.17
N ILE A 281 14.11 10.14 -18.91
CA ILE A 281 13.33 11.39 -18.77
C ILE A 281 12.65 11.77 -20.09
N GLU A 282 13.33 11.60 -21.23
CA GLU A 282 12.76 11.82 -22.55
C GLU A 282 11.59 10.87 -22.84
N ASN A 283 11.71 9.60 -22.46
CA ASN A 283 10.61 8.63 -22.57
C ASN A 283 9.42 9.02 -21.68
N LEU A 284 9.67 9.51 -20.47
CA LEU A 284 8.62 10.02 -19.58
C LEU A 284 7.92 11.24 -20.19
N ALA A 285 8.68 12.18 -20.75
CA ALA A 285 8.16 13.36 -21.42
C ALA A 285 7.32 12.99 -22.65
N ALA A 286 7.80 12.05 -23.47
CA ALA A 286 7.04 11.52 -24.61
C ALA A 286 5.70 10.88 -24.19
N LYS A 287 5.66 10.21 -23.04
CA LYS A 287 4.43 9.65 -22.45
C LYS A 287 3.54 10.69 -21.77
N SER A 288 4.04 11.89 -21.52
CA SER A 288 3.36 12.96 -20.76
C SER A 288 3.05 14.18 -21.62
N ARG A 289 2.89 14.01 -22.93
CA ARG A 289 2.57 15.12 -23.87
C ARG A 289 1.37 15.94 -23.42
N SER A 290 0.33 15.29 -22.91
CA SER A 290 -0.74 15.94 -22.15
C SER A 290 -0.60 15.58 -20.67
N LEU A 291 -0.70 16.57 -19.79
CA LEU A 291 -0.67 16.39 -18.35
C LEU A 291 -2.08 16.55 -17.80
N ARG A 292 -2.68 15.46 -17.30
CA ARG A 292 -4.01 15.49 -16.70
C ARG A 292 -3.92 15.91 -15.24
N LEU A 293 -4.51 17.05 -14.93
CA LEU A 293 -4.58 17.60 -13.59
C LEU A 293 -6.00 17.48 -13.06
N GLN A 294 -6.13 16.98 -11.84
CA GLN A 294 -7.37 16.95 -11.09
C GLN A 294 -7.24 17.88 -9.89
N ARG A 295 -8.24 18.72 -9.68
CA ARG A 295 -8.31 19.53 -8.47
C ARG A 295 -8.78 18.68 -7.28
N VAL A 296 -8.03 18.72 -6.18
CA VAL A 296 -8.31 17.98 -4.93
C VAL A 296 -8.94 18.90 -3.90
N THR A 297 -8.38 20.09 -3.74
CA THR A 297 -8.93 21.21 -2.96
C THR A 297 -8.84 22.48 -3.81
N PRO A 298 -9.38 23.63 -3.40
CA PRO A 298 -9.20 24.86 -4.15
C PRO A 298 -7.73 25.19 -4.47
N GLU A 299 -6.80 24.83 -3.59
CA GLU A 299 -5.37 25.14 -3.62
C GLU A 299 -4.48 23.99 -4.12
N ILE A 300 -4.96 22.74 -4.07
CA ILE A 300 -4.17 21.54 -4.38
C ILE A 300 -4.64 20.87 -5.68
N LEU A 301 -3.69 20.67 -6.59
CA LEU A 301 -3.84 19.87 -7.79
C LEU A 301 -3.11 18.53 -7.64
N ARG A 302 -3.62 17.50 -8.29
CA ARG A 302 -3.01 16.18 -8.41
C ARG A 302 -2.85 15.80 -9.87
N VAL A 303 -1.71 15.23 -10.24
CA VAL A 303 -1.57 14.55 -11.53
C VAL A 303 -2.32 13.21 -11.50
N ARG A 304 -3.16 12.96 -12.51
CA ARG A 304 -3.96 11.73 -12.64
C ARG A 304 -3.85 11.15 -14.05
N GLN A 305 -2.71 10.54 -14.36
CA GLN A 305 -2.57 9.77 -15.60
C GLN A 305 -2.96 8.31 -15.40
N GLY A 306 -2.74 7.77 -14.19
CA GLY A 306 -3.11 6.38 -13.87
C GLY A 306 -2.25 5.32 -14.56
N ASP A 307 -1.06 5.69 -15.03
CA ASP A 307 -0.10 4.78 -15.67
C ASP A 307 1.00 4.30 -14.72
N GLY A 308 0.90 4.67 -13.46
CA GLY A 308 1.84 4.32 -12.41
C GLY A 308 3.11 5.18 -12.40
N LEU A 309 3.15 6.33 -13.08
CA LEU A 309 4.31 7.24 -13.16
C LEU A 309 4.01 8.66 -12.66
N ASP A 310 2.89 8.86 -11.97
CA ASP A 310 2.43 10.21 -11.60
C ASP A 310 3.47 10.93 -10.74
N GLY A 311 4.05 10.28 -9.73
CA GLY A 311 5.15 10.86 -8.94
C GLY A 311 6.39 11.22 -9.77
N ALA A 312 6.77 10.37 -10.74
CA ALA A 312 7.93 10.60 -11.59
C ALA A 312 7.81 11.84 -12.47
N ARG A 313 6.59 12.35 -12.70
CA ARG A 313 6.36 13.57 -13.49
C ARG A 313 6.88 14.85 -12.85
N LEU A 314 7.32 14.78 -11.59
CA LEU A 314 8.14 15.82 -10.96
C LEU A 314 9.40 16.13 -11.77
N LEU A 315 9.90 15.15 -12.53
CA LEU A 315 11.12 15.23 -13.32
C LEU A 315 10.89 15.72 -14.77
N LEU A 316 9.66 16.09 -15.15
CA LEU A 316 9.40 16.57 -16.50
C LEU A 316 10.16 17.89 -16.75
N PRO A 317 10.99 17.99 -17.81
CA PRO A 317 11.79 19.19 -18.07
C PRO A 317 10.95 20.45 -18.30
N ASP A 318 9.73 20.28 -18.82
CA ASP A 318 8.82 21.37 -19.15
C ASP A 318 7.71 21.56 -18.10
N LEU A 319 7.78 20.91 -16.93
CA LEU A 319 6.76 21.01 -15.88
C LEU A 319 6.52 22.46 -15.46
N ALA A 320 7.58 23.21 -15.19
CA ALA A 320 7.49 24.62 -14.79
C ALA A 320 6.75 25.46 -15.83
N ALA A 321 7.07 25.25 -17.12
CA ALA A 321 6.44 25.97 -18.23
C ALA A 321 4.95 25.60 -18.35
N ARG A 322 4.60 24.31 -18.19
CA ARG A 322 3.20 23.84 -18.22
C ARG A 322 2.37 24.45 -17.09
N LEU A 323 2.92 24.52 -15.88
CA LEU A 323 2.21 25.09 -14.73
C LEU A 323 2.07 26.60 -14.83
N ALA A 324 3.08 27.30 -15.38
CA ALA A 324 3.01 28.73 -15.64
C ALA A 324 1.91 29.12 -16.65
N GLN A 325 1.55 28.21 -17.58
CA GLN A 325 0.42 28.40 -18.50
C GLN A 325 -0.95 28.30 -17.82
N LEU A 326 -1.04 27.55 -16.71
CA LEU A 326 -2.27 27.47 -15.91
C LEU A 326 -2.42 28.73 -15.07
N GLU A 327 -1.36 29.09 -14.35
CA GLU A 327 -1.32 30.30 -13.54
C GLU A 327 0.12 30.78 -13.36
N PRO A 328 0.43 32.06 -13.68
CA PRO A 328 1.76 32.62 -13.49
C PRO A 328 2.19 32.64 -12.02
N GLY A 329 3.47 32.41 -11.73
CA GLY A 329 4.06 32.51 -10.38
C GLY A 329 4.61 31.18 -9.84
N PRO A 330 5.09 31.16 -8.58
CA PRO A 330 5.83 30.04 -8.04
C PRO A 330 4.90 28.84 -7.75
N TRP A 331 5.34 27.68 -8.21
CA TRP A 331 4.69 26.39 -7.96
C TRP A 331 5.60 25.50 -7.11
N ILE A 332 4.97 24.76 -6.22
CA ILE A 332 5.59 23.76 -5.36
C ILE A 332 4.94 22.39 -5.60
N ALA A 333 5.68 21.33 -5.33
CA ALA A 333 5.25 19.96 -5.55
C ALA A 333 5.67 19.04 -4.42
N SER A 334 4.95 17.93 -4.28
CA SER A 334 5.42 16.78 -3.51
C SER A 334 5.04 15.48 -4.22
N ALA A 335 5.96 14.51 -4.17
CA ALA A 335 5.77 13.17 -4.71
C ALA A 335 5.79 12.13 -3.57
N PRO A 336 4.72 12.07 -2.75
CA PRO A 336 4.67 11.22 -1.56
C PRO A 336 4.80 9.74 -1.86
N HIS A 337 4.37 9.29 -3.04
CA HIS A 337 4.61 7.94 -3.52
C HIS A 337 4.51 7.84 -5.05
N ARG A 338 4.70 6.63 -5.57
CA ARG A 338 4.75 6.34 -7.00
C ARG A 338 3.65 6.95 -7.89
N ASP A 339 2.41 6.97 -7.40
CA ASP A 339 1.20 7.24 -8.19
C ASP A 339 0.54 8.55 -7.79
N VAL A 340 1.28 9.41 -7.08
CA VAL A 340 0.83 10.72 -6.63
C VAL A 340 1.93 11.74 -6.85
N LEU A 341 1.56 12.78 -7.59
CA LEU A 341 2.25 14.06 -7.61
C LEU A 341 1.22 15.11 -7.25
N LEU A 342 1.43 15.75 -6.09
CA LEU A 342 0.67 16.88 -5.62
C LEU A 342 1.38 18.17 -6.06
N LEU A 343 0.59 19.15 -6.46
CA LEU A 343 1.05 20.43 -6.98
C LEU A 343 0.24 21.52 -6.27
N ALA A 344 0.91 22.57 -5.84
CA ALA A 344 0.27 23.71 -5.20
C ALA A 344 1.00 25.00 -5.55
N ARG A 345 0.34 26.12 -5.28
CA ARG A 345 0.98 27.43 -5.23
C ARG A 345 1.77 27.56 -3.93
N GLU A 346 2.83 28.36 -3.93
CA GLU A 346 3.69 28.56 -2.74
C GLU A 346 2.90 28.98 -1.49
N GLY A 347 1.85 29.79 -1.64
CA GLY A 347 0.98 30.21 -0.53
C GLY A 347 0.17 29.10 0.14
N ALA A 348 0.11 27.89 -0.44
CA ALA A 348 -0.59 26.73 0.10
C ALA A 348 0.37 25.64 0.62
N ILE A 349 1.59 26.02 1.00
CA ILE A 349 2.63 25.10 1.46
C ILE A 349 2.19 24.27 2.67
N GLU A 350 1.46 24.84 3.62
CA GLU A 350 1.01 24.13 4.82
C GLU A 350 0.02 22.99 4.48
N GLU A 351 -0.97 23.29 3.63
CA GLU A 351 -1.93 22.29 3.14
C GLU A 351 -1.24 21.22 2.28
N LEU A 352 -0.28 21.62 1.44
CA LEU A 352 0.51 20.68 0.65
C LEU A 352 1.33 19.75 1.55
N CYS A 353 2.01 20.28 2.57
CA CYS A 353 2.78 19.50 3.55
C CYS A 353 1.88 18.47 4.24
N LYS A 354 0.75 18.91 4.80
CA LYS A 354 -0.20 18.01 5.48
C LYS A 354 -0.64 16.87 4.55
N ARG A 355 -1.06 17.19 3.33
CA ARG A 355 -1.50 16.17 2.37
C ARG A 355 -0.39 15.26 1.88
N ALA A 356 0.82 15.79 1.69
CA ALA A 356 1.98 15.01 1.32
C ALA A 356 2.34 14.02 2.42
N GLU A 357 2.34 14.45 3.68
CA GLU A 357 2.58 13.60 4.85
C GLU A 357 1.51 12.52 4.98
N ASP A 358 0.24 12.87 4.85
CA ASP A 358 -0.88 11.91 4.90
C ASP A 358 -0.85 10.93 3.71
N ALA A 359 -0.45 11.38 2.53
CA ALA A 359 -0.33 10.53 1.35
C ALA A 359 0.90 9.61 1.44
N ALA A 360 2.02 10.09 1.98
CA ALA A 360 3.21 9.27 2.19
C ALA A 360 2.95 8.22 3.28
N ARG A 361 2.32 8.62 4.40
CA ARG A 361 1.99 7.71 5.51
C ARG A 361 1.10 6.56 5.10
N ARG A 362 0.14 6.78 4.19
CA ARG A 362 -0.80 5.76 3.70
C ARG A 362 -0.28 4.95 2.51
N ALA A 363 0.87 5.30 1.95
CA ALA A 363 1.37 4.65 0.75
C ALA A 363 2.14 3.36 1.12
N PRO A 364 1.86 2.21 0.46
CA PRO A 364 2.59 0.95 0.72
C PRO A 364 4.10 1.02 0.47
N HIS A 365 4.51 1.95 -0.40
CA HIS A 365 5.91 2.26 -0.71
C HIS A 365 6.05 3.78 -0.82
N PRO A 366 6.26 4.48 0.32
CA PRO A 366 6.43 5.92 0.29
C PRO A 366 7.72 6.30 -0.41
N VAL A 367 7.67 7.42 -1.11
CA VAL A 367 8.85 8.07 -1.70
C VAL A 367 9.31 9.15 -0.73
N SER A 368 8.59 10.26 -0.62
CA SER A 368 8.89 11.30 0.36
C SER A 368 7.79 12.37 0.41
N ALA A 369 7.46 12.86 1.61
CA ALA A 369 6.58 14.01 1.80
C ALA A 369 7.28 15.37 1.60
N GLU A 370 8.58 15.36 1.27
CA GLU A 370 9.35 16.57 1.04
C GLU A 370 8.74 17.45 -0.06
N ILE A 371 8.92 18.77 0.10
CA ILE A 371 8.37 19.77 -0.82
C ILE A 371 9.48 20.29 -1.72
N PHE A 372 9.16 20.38 -3.01
CA PHE A 372 10.05 20.84 -4.05
C PHE A 372 9.50 22.11 -4.69
N ALA A 373 10.32 23.16 -4.78
CA ALA A 373 10.08 24.23 -5.73
C ALA A 373 10.23 23.69 -7.16
N ILE A 374 9.28 24.02 -8.03
CA ILE A 374 9.31 23.63 -9.43
C ILE A 374 10.01 24.73 -10.23
N THR A 375 11.23 24.47 -10.69
CA THR A 375 12.03 25.44 -11.44
C THR A 375 12.21 25.00 -12.90
N PRO A 376 12.58 25.91 -13.83
CA PRO A 376 12.94 25.54 -15.20
C PRO A 376 14.12 24.55 -15.29
N GLN A 377 14.94 24.45 -14.24
CA GLN A 377 16.07 23.52 -14.14
C GLN A 377 15.68 22.18 -13.48
N GLY A 378 14.42 21.99 -13.11
CA GLY A 378 13.92 20.82 -12.41
C GLY A 378 13.50 21.11 -10.96
N PRO A 379 13.14 20.07 -10.20
CA PRO A 379 12.72 20.21 -8.81
C PRO A 379 13.90 20.63 -7.92
N ARG A 380 13.64 21.52 -6.96
CA ARG A 380 14.60 21.94 -5.93
C ARG A 380 13.98 21.76 -4.55
N PRO A 381 14.56 20.95 -3.65
CA PRO A 381 14.04 20.81 -2.30
C PRO A 381 13.92 22.16 -1.61
N LEU A 382 12.77 22.44 -1.02
CA LEU A 382 12.63 23.53 -0.06
C LEU A 382 13.21 23.03 1.26
N ARG A 383 14.24 23.70 1.77
CA ARG A 383 14.74 23.38 3.11
C ARG A 383 13.66 23.76 4.13
N ARG A 384 13.23 22.79 4.93
CA ARG A 384 12.50 23.07 6.18
C ARG A 384 13.42 23.76 7.18
#